data_AF-A0A200HJE0-F1
#
_entry.id   AF-A0A200HJE0-F1
#
_cell.length_a   1.000
_cell.length_b   1.000
_cell.length_c   1.000
_cell.angle_alpha   90.00
_cell.angle_beta   90.00
_cell.angle_gamma   90.00
#
_symmetry.space_group_name_H-M   'P 1'
#
loop_
_entity.id
_entity.type
_entity.pdbx_description
1 polymer ?
#
loop_
_entity_poly.entity_id
_entity_poly.type
_entity_poly.pdbx_seq_one_letter_code
_entity_poly.pdbx_strand_id
1 'polypeptide(L)'
;MAGARGRSRDAYRTTAERRLRGGRGRLHSHPDTELAERFELSTRTLERLVSRGLGVSPKWLLDCWGLQEAATRLFREPDIDLAGLAADLGYADQAHFTRHYHRVLGERPDATRRAGRDPRSSH
;
A
#
# COMPACT_ATOMS: atom_id res chain seq x y z
N MET A 1 -28.74 13.74 9.74
CA MET A 1 -28.76 13.07 8.41
C MET A 1 -27.35 12.62 8.07
N ALA A 2 -27.09 11.32 8.22
CA ALA A 2 -25.80 10.67 8.02
C ALA A 2 -25.72 10.12 6.59
N GLY A 3 -24.62 10.36 5.85
CA GLY A 3 -24.53 9.82 4.48
C GLY A 3 -23.34 10.20 3.61
N ALA A 4 -22.12 10.39 4.14
CA ALA A 4 -20.94 10.64 3.28
C ALA A 4 -19.60 10.13 3.82
N ARG A 5 -19.58 9.34 4.91
CA ARG A 5 -18.32 8.92 5.58
C ARG A 5 -17.78 7.54 5.15
N GLY A 6 -18.43 6.88 4.17
CA GLY A 6 -18.09 5.50 3.78
C GLY A 6 -17.44 5.32 2.41
N ARG A 7 -17.54 6.28 1.47
CA ARG A 7 -17.20 6.03 0.05
C ARG A 7 -15.74 6.26 -0.35
N SER A 8 -14.99 7.05 0.42
CA SER A 8 -13.60 7.41 0.07
C SER A 8 -12.60 6.28 0.35
N ARG A 9 -12.92 5.37 1.29
CA ARG A 9 -12.08 4.20 1.63
C ARG A 9 -12.15 3.08 0.58
N ASP A 10 -13.31 2.89 -0.06
CA ASP A 10 -13.50 1.84 -1.08
C ASP A 10 -12.92 2.21 -2.45
N ALA A 11 -12.73 3.51 -2.71
CA ALA A 11 -12.27 4.01 -3.99
C ALA A 11 -10.79 3.69 -4.27
N TYR A 12 -9.93 3.88 -3.27
CA TYR A 12 -8.53 3.48 -3.37
C TYR A 12 -8.34 1.97 -3.27
N ARG A 13 -9.18 1.30 -2.47
CA ARG A 13 -9.20 -0.14 -2.31
C ARG A 13 -9.49 -0.87 -3.63
N THR A 14 -10.54 -0.48 -4.35
CA THR A 14 -10.99 -1.21 -5.56
C THR A 14 -9.97 -1.17 -6.71
N THR A 15 -9.36 -0.01 -6.94
CA THR A 15 -8.44 0.17 -8.07
C THR A 15 -7.09 -0.48 -7.81
N ALA A 16 -6.67 -0.47 -6.56
CA ALA A 16 -5.38 -0.98 -6.16
C ALA A 16 -5.45 -2.50 -5.84
N GLU A 17 -6.58 -3.02 -5.35
CA GLU A 17 -6.81 -4.47 -5.17
C GLU A 17 -6.93 -5.23 -6.51
N ARG A 18 -7.55 -4.60 -7.53
CA ARG A 18 -7.73 -5.24 -8.85
C ARG A 18 -6.40 -5.54 -9.56
N ARG A 19 -5.33 -4.80 -9.22
CA ARG A 19 -3.97 -5.00 -9.76
C ARG A 19 -3.10 -5.94 -8.91
N LEU A 20 -3.49 -6.24 -7.67
CA LEU A 20 -2.70 -7.04 -6.72
C LEU A 20 -3.08 -8.53 -6.65
N ARG A 21 -4.21 -8.94 -7.24
CA ARG A 21 -4.57 -10.37 -7.45
C ARG A 21 -3.96 -10.99 -8.71
N GLY A 22 -3.50 -10.18 -9.66
CA GLY A 22 -2.80 -10.64 -10.85
C GLY A 22 -1.32 -10.34 -10.72
N GLY A 23 -0.50 -11.37 -10.47
CA GLY A 23 0.96 -11.23 -10.53
C GLY A 23 1.40 -10.54 -11.82
N ARG A 24 2.43 -9.70 -11.69
CA ARG A 24 3.04 -8.83 -12.72
C ARG A 24 2.23 -7.55 -13.02
N GLY A 25 2.45 -6.50 -12.23
CA GLY A 25 1.95 -5.17 -12.55
C GLY A 25 2.73 -4.08 -11.82
N ARG A 26 3.68 -3.45 -12.53
CA ARG A 26 4.42 -2.26 -12.11
C ARG A 26 3.47 -1.27 -11.43
N LEU A 27 3.82 -0.76 -10.24
CA LEU A 27 3.14 0.38 -9.58
C LEU A 27 3.33 1.73 -10.33
N HIS A 28 3.57 1.68 -11.64
CA HIS A 28 3.53 2.84 -12.52
C HIS A 28 2.22 2.81 -13.30
N SER A 29 1.17 3.42 -12.74
CA SER A 29 0.21 4.18 -13.53
C SER A 29 -0.72 4.98 -12.63
N HIS A 30 -0.44 6.28 -12.59
CA HIS A 30 -1.30 7.41 -12.22
C HIS A 30 -2.59 7.14 -11.42
N PRO A 31 -2.48 6.66 -10.17
CA PRO A 31 -3.63 6.49 -9.27
C PRO A 31 -4.24 7.84 -8.87
N ASP A 32 -3.45 8.90 -8.94
CA ASP A 32 -3.85 10.29 -8.82
C ASP A 32 -4.76 10.73 -9.98
N THR A 33 -4.50 10.31 -11.22
CA THR A 33 -5.38 10.60 -12.37
C THR A 33 -6.69 9.83 -12.28
N GLU A 34 -6.65 8.51 -12.04
CA GLU A 34 -7.87 7.69 -11.89
C GLU A 34 -8.76 8.19 -10.74
N LEU A 35 -8.15 8.65 -9.65
CA LEU A 35 -8.88 9.21 -8.53
C LEU A 35 -9.39 10.63 -8.81
N ALA A 36 -8.59 11.45 -9.49
CA ALA A 36 -8.98 12.80 -9.88
C ALA A 36 -10.20 12.75 -10.82
N GLU A 37 -10.19 11.84 -11.80
CA GLU A 37 -11.34 11.56 -12.66
C GLU A 37 -12.59 11.16 -11.86
N ARG A 38 -12.45 10.26 -10.87
CA ARG A 38 -13.57 9.82 -10.02
C ARG A 38 -14.18 10.95 -9.19
N PHE A 39 -13.40 11.97 -8.84
CA PHE A 39 -13.88 13.12 -8.06
C PHE A 39 -14.13 14.37 -8.92
N GLU A 40 -14.05 14.26 -10.25
CA GLU A 40 -14.16 15.38 -11.20
C GLU A 40 -13.18 16.52 -10.87
N LEU A 41 -12.00 16.17 -10.37
CA LEU A 41 -10.92 17.09 -10.04
C LEU A 41 -9.80 16.97 -11.07
N SER A 42 -8.98 18.01 -11.16
CA SER A 42 -7.65 17.87 -11.75
C SER A 42 -6.71 17.18 -10.76
N THR A 43 -5.73 16.43 -11.27
CA THR A 43 -4.68 15.77 -10.47
C THR A 43 -4.03 16.75 -9.50
N ARG A 44 -3.71 17.97 -9.96
CA ARG A 44 -3.14 19.05 -9.15
C ARG A 44 -4.07 19.53 -8.02
N THR A 45 -5.38 19.54 -8.24
CA THR A 45 -6.36 19.94 -7.22
C THR A 45 -6.46 18.86 -6.15
N LEU A 46 -6.51 17.59 -6.57
CA LEU A 46 -6.51 16.45 -5.68
C LEU A 46 -5.23 16.42 -4.82
N GLU A 47 -4.05 16.53 -5.43
CA GLU A 47 -2.77 16.58 -4.72
C GLU A 47 -2.75 17.70 -3.67
N ARG A 48 -3.22 18.89 -4.03
CA ARG A 48 -3.27 20.05 -3.12
C ARG A 48 -4.22 19.79 -1.95
N LEU A 49 -5.38 19.18 -2.19
CA LEU A 49 -6.35 18.87 -1.14
C LEU A 49 -5.83 17.79 -0.19
N VAL A 50 -5.22 16.73 -0.72
CA VAL A 50 -4.63 15.65 0.07
C VAL A 50 -3.46 16.20 0.90
N SER A 51 -2.58 17.00 0.28
CA SER A 51 -1.44 17.60 0.97
C SER A 51 -1.88 18.60 2.05
N ARG A 52 -2.92 19.41 1.82
CA ARG A 52 -3.43 20.35 2.82
C ARG A 52 -4.24 19.67 3.93
N GLY A 53 -4.98 18.61 3.61
CA GLY A 53 -5.84 17.92 4.56
C GLY A 53 -5.12 16.88 5.42
N LEU A 54 -4.11 16.21 4.86
CA LEU A 54 -3.40 15.09 5.51
C LEU A 54 -1.90 15.34 5.70
N GLY A 55 -1.34 16.43 5.14
CA GLY A 55 0.10 16.73 5.24
C GLY A 55 1.01 15.79 4.44
N VAL A 56 0.44 14.86 3.66
CA VAL A 56 1.17 13.83 2.92
C VAL A 56 0.74 13.81 1.45
N SER A 57 1.58 13.30 0.56
CA SER A 57 1.24 13.19 -0.86
C SER A 57 0.36 11.94 -1.12
N PRO A 58 -0.48 11.95 -2.19
CA PRO A 58 -1.21 10.75 -2.62
C PRO A 58 -0.29 9.55 -2.86
N LYS A 59 0.89 9.79 -3.45
CA LYS A 59 1.93 8.77 -3.64
C LYS A 59 2.34 8.12 -2.33
N TRP A 60 2.58 8.90 -1.28
CA TRP A 60 2.96 8.37 0.03
C TRP A 60 1.88 7.46 0.61
N LEU A 61 0.60 7.81 0.45
CA LEU A 61 -0.51 6.96 0.90
C LEU A 61 -0.53 5.61 0.20
N LEU A 62 -0.25 5.57 -1.09
CA LEU A 62 -0.19 4.34 -1.88
C LEU A 62 1.02 3.49 -1.49
N ASP A 63 2.16 4.14 -1.26
CA ASP A 63 3.37 3.47 -0.77
C ASP A 63 3.10 2.83 0.61
N CYS A 64 2.43 3.55 1.53
CA CYS A 64 2.02 3.02 2.83
C CYS A 64 1.04 1.85 2.72
N TRP A 65 0.06 1.95 1.83
CA TRP A 65 -0.92 0.88 1.62
C TRP A 65 -0.25 -0.38 1.03
N GLY A 66 0.65 -0.21 0.06
CA GLY A 66 1.44 -1.32 -0.48
C GLY A 66 2.29 -2.02 0.58
N LEU A 67 2.87 -1.25 1.52
CA LEU A 67 3.62 -1.82 2.64
C LEU A 67 2.72 -2.56 3.64
N GLN A 68 1.51 -2.07 3.93
CA GLN A 68 0.54 -2.76 4.80
C GLN A 68 0.06 -4.09 4.18
N GLU A 69 -0.16 -4.10 2.87
CA GLU A 69 -0.47 -5.34 2.16
C GLU A 69 0.71 -6.31 2.17
N ALA A 70 1.94 -5.80 1.96
CA ALA A 70 3.15 -6.59 2.08
C ALA A 70 3.27 -7.23 3.47
N ALA A 71 2.97 -6.48 4.53
CA ALA A 71 2.94 -6.97 5.90
C ALA A 71 1.91 -8.09 6.08
N THR A 72 0.70 -7.91 5.54
CA THR A 72 -0.37 -8.91 5.58
C THR A 72 0.03 -10.20 4.88
N ARG A 73 0.67 -10.10 3.72
CA ARG A 73 1.20 -11.26 2.97
C ARG A 73 2.32 -11.95 3.72
N LEU A 74 3.29 -11.21 4.25
CA LEU A 74 4.40 -11.76 5.04
C LEU A 74 3.93 -12.45 6.33
N PHE A 75 2.84 -11.97 6.92
CA PHE A 75 2.24 -12.61 8.09
C PHE A 75 1.53 -13.92 7.71
N ARG A 76 0.78 -13.95 6.60
CA ARG A 76 0.04 -15.14 6.16
C ARG A 76 0.92 -16.21 5.52
N GLU A 77 1.95 -15.78 4.81
CA GLU A 77 2.87 -16.62 4.06
C GLU A 77 4.32 -16.25 4.45
N PRO A 78 4.81 -16.67 5.63
CA PRO A 78 6.12 -16.25 6.14
C PRO A 78 7.31 -16.70 5.30
N ASP A 79 7.10 -17.64 4.38
CA ASP A 79 8.10 -18.23 3.51
C ASP A 79 8.16 -17.59 2.11
N ILE A 80 7.33 -16.57 1.80
CA ILE A 80 7.45 -15.87 0.51
C ILE A 80 8.84 -15.28 0.33
N ASP A 81 9.34 -15.27 -0.91
CA ASP A 81 10.60 -14.61 -1.24
C ASP A 81 10.50 -13.09 -1.03
N LEU A 82 11.40 -12.52 -0.22
CA LEU A 82 11.40 -11.09 0.07
C LEU A 82 11.89 -10.28 -1.12
N ALA A 83 12.83 -10.82 -1.89
CA ALA A 83 13.40 -10.13 -3.03
C ALA A 83 12.37 -10.05 -4.16
N GLY A 84 11.67 -11.14 -4.44
CA GLY A 84 10.52 -11.17 -5.35
C GLY A 84 9.40 -10.21 -4.93
N LEU A 85 9.00 -10.23 -3.65
CA LEU A 85 8.00 -9.30 -3.14
C LEU A 85 8.44 -7.84 -3.29
N ALA A 86 9.71 -7.53 -2.99
CA ALA A 86 10.26 -6.20 -3.17
C ALA A 86 10.20 -5.76 -4.65
N ALA A 87 10.57 -6.64 -5.58
CA ALA A 87 10.52 -6.36 -7.02
C ALA A 87 9.08 -6.13 -7.52
N ASP A 88 8.12 -6.93 -7.05
CA ASP A 88 6.69 -6.79 -7.39
C ASP A 88 6.12 -5.44 -6.92
N LEU A 89 6.59 -4.95 -5.77
CA LEU A 89 6.27 -3.63 -5.23
C LEU A 89 7.12 -2.51 -5.85
N GLY A 90 7.95 -2.80 -6.85
CA GLY A 90 8.75 -1.81 -7.57
C GLY A 90 10.00 -1.30 -6.83
N TYR A 91 10.47 -2.01 -5.80
CA TYR A 91 11.75 -1.70 -5.16
C TYR A 91 12.92 -2.25 -5.96
N ALA A 92 14.02 -1.49 -5.98
CA ALA A 92 15.25 -1.87 -6.67
C ALA A 92 15.88 -3.16 -6.10
N ASP A 93 15.77 -3.35 -4.79
CA ASP A 93 16.28 -4.51 -4.07
C ASP A 93 15.56 -4.70 -2.72
N GLN A 94 15.79 -5.87 -2.12
CA GLN A 94 15.26 -6.22 -0.79
C GLN A 94 15.70 -5.26 0.32
N ALA A 95 16.91 -4.71 0.26
CA ALA A 95 17.43 -3.84 1.32
C ALA A 95 16.72 -2.48 1.29
N HIS A 96 16.42 -1.94 0.10
CA HIS A 96 15.62 -0.74 -0.08
C HIS A 96 14.19 -0.95 0.44
N PHE A 97 13.56 -2.06 0.06
CA PHE A 97 12.25 -2.44 0.61
C PHE A 97 12.29 -2.52 2.15
N THR A 98 13.27 -3.22 2.72
CA THR A 98 13.39 -3.42 4.17
C THR A 98 13.55 -2.11 4.94
N ARG A 99 14.38 -1.19 4.43
CA ARG A 99 14.55 0.15 5.01
C ARG A 99 13.25 0.95 4.94
N HIS A 100 12.53 0.88 3.83
CA HIS A 100 11.28 1.61 3.67
C HIS A 100 10.16 1.04 4.55
N TYR A 101 10.01 -0.28 4.56
CA TYR A 101 9.08 -1.02 5.40
C TYR A 101 9.26 -0.65 6.87
N HIS A 102 10.50 -0.70 7.38
CA HIS A 102 10.80 -0.31 8.76
C HIS A 102 10.48 1.15 9.05
N ARG A 103 10.80 2.06 8.12
CA ARG A 103 10.53 3.50 8.27
C ARG A 103 9.02 3.80 8.35
N VAL A 104 8.19 3.05 7.65
CA VAL A 104 6.74 3.32 7.57
C VAL A 104 5.94 2.52 8.60
N LEU A 105 6.30 1.26 8.83
CA LEU A 105 5.54 0.34 9.69
C LEU A 105 6.15 0.15 11.08
N GLY A 106 7.37 0.64 11.32
CA GLY A 106 8.02 0.59 12.63
C GLY A 106 8.64 -0.75 13.01
N GLU A 107 8.49 -1.78 12.17
CA GLU A 107 9.08 -3.11 12.37
C GLU A 107 9.78 -3.61 11.11
N ARG A 108 10.59 -4.68 11.21
CA ARG A 108 11.26 -5.27 10.05
C ARG A 108 10.40 -6.39 9.45
N PRO A 109 10.50 -6.65 8.13
CA PRO A 109 9.78 -7.75 7.48
C PRO A 109 9.95 -9.11 8.17
N ASP A 110 11.15 -9.39 8.70
CA ASP A 110 11.42 -10.65 9.42
C ASP A 110 10.69 -10.76 10.77
N ALA A 111 10.37 -9.63 11.42
CA ALA A 111 9.54 -9.63 12.63
C ALA A 111 8.11 -10.05 12.28
N THR A 112 7.55 -9.48 11.20
CA THR A 112 6.22 -9.86 10.68
C THR A 112 6.17 -11.33 10.27
N ARG A 113 7.21 -11.85 9.59
CA ARG A 113 7.33 -13.28 9.28
C ARG A 113 7.36 -14.15 10.52
N ARG A 114 8.14 -13.76 11.54
CA ARG A 114 8.22 -14.52 12.79
C ARG A 114 6.86 -14.58 13.48
N ALA A 115 6.13 -13.47 13.50
CA ALA A 115 4.78 -13.43 14.05
C ALA A 115 3.83 -14.35 13.27
N GLY A 116 3.93 -14.40 11.94
CA GLY A 116 3.15 -15.32 11.10
C GLY A 116 3.47 -16.80 11.32
N ARG A 117 4.70 -17.13 11.73
CA ARG A 117 5.11 -18.50 12.07
C ARG A 117 4.69 -18.92 13.47
N ASP A 118 4.36 -17.97 14.35
CA ASP A 118 3.94 -18.31 15.72
C ASP A 118 2.47 -18.77 15.69
N PRO A 119 2.18 -20.04 16.01
CA PRO A 119 0.82 -20.58 16.00
C PRO A 119 -0.11 -19.87 17.00
N ARG A 120 0.41 -19.07 17.94
CA ARG A 120 -0.39 -18.31 18.90
C ARG A 120 -0.91 -16.97 18.36
N SER A 121 -0.40 -16.50 17.23
CA SER A 121 -0.69 -15.16 16.70
C SER A 121 -1.98 -15.07 15.87
N SER A 122 -2.70 -16.17 15.68
CA SER A 122 -4.05 -16.18 15.07
C SER A 122 -5.13 -16.07 16.16
N HIS A 123 -5.54 -14.85 16.52
CA HIS A 123 -6.68 -14.57 17.42
C HIS A 123 -7.55 -13.44 16.85
#